data_AF-C6T4W5-F1
#
_entry.id   AF-C6T4W5-F1
#
_cell.length_a   1.000
_cell.length_b   1.000
_cell.length_c   1.000
_cell.angle_alpha   90.00
_cell.angle_beta   90.00
_cell.angle_gamma   90.00
#
_symmetry.space_group_name_H-M   'P 1'
#
loop_
_entity.id
_entity.type
_entity.pdbx_description
1 polymer ?
#
loop_
_entity_poly.entity_id
_entity_poly.type
_entity_poly.pdbx_seq_one_letter_code
_entity_poly.pdbx_strand_id
1 'polypeptide(L)'
;MVLMGGVGVPSISICFLFQTRPTRHLCLKFRLKHSLSHSITSMALTNNTTTNERKLPILLFDIMDTLVRDPFYQDVPAFFGMSLKELIDCKHPTAWIEFEKGLIDEMELARKFFKDGRDFDLEGLKTCMRSGYSYIEGIEQLLLSLKLNNYEMHAFTNYPIWYQLIEDKLKLSKYLSWTFCSWAFGKKMWRQQLKLASEGYISRMSIHCVKNCH
;
A
#
# COMPACT_ATOMS: atom_id res chain seq x y z
N MET A 1 -35.17 -40.87 -22.82
CA MET A 1 -35.14 -40.88 -21.34
C MET A 1 -33.83 -40.18 -20.93
N VAL A 2 -33.81 -38.90 -20.52
CA VAL A 2 -34.23 -38.36 -19.19
C VAL A 2 -33.40 -39.03 -18.09
N LEU A 3 -32.57 -38.43 -17.24
CA LEU A 3 -32.26 -37.06 -16.75
C LEU A 3 -30.85 -37.14 -16.09
N MET A 4 -29.92 -36.21 -16.32
CA MET A 4 -29.47 -35.10 -15.44
C MET A 4 -28.61 -35.40 -14.21
N GLY A 5 -27.59 -34.55 -14.03
CA GLY A 5 -26.97 -34.29 -12.72
C GLY A 5 -25.48 -33.94 -12.78
N GLY A 6 -25.13 -32.69 -13.07
CA GLY A 6 -23.74 -32.23 -13.04
C GLY A 6 -23.66 -30.72 -13.27
N VAL A 7 -24.16 -29.96 -12.30
CA VAL A 7 -24.30 -28.51 -12.34
C VAL A 7 -22.91 -27.87 -12.43
N GLY A 8 -22.63 -27.22 -13.57
CA GLY A 8 -21.49 -26.34 -13.71
C GLY A 8 -21.63 -25.19 -12.71
N VAL A 9 -20.64 -25.04 -11.84
CA VAL A 9 -20.55 -23.89 -10.93
C VAL A 9 -20.05 -22.71 -11.78
N PRO A 10 -20.84 -21.65 -11.99
CA PRO A 10 -20.28 -20.44 -12.57
C PRO A 10 -19.32 -19.85 -11.53
N SER A 11 -18.05 -19.69 -11.87
CA SER A 11 -17.14 -18.85 -11.10
C SER A 11 -17.68 -17.43 -11.14
N ILE A 12 -18.38 -17.03 -10.07
CA ILE A 12 -18.84 -15.67 -9.86
C ILE A 12 -17.58 -14.83 -9.64
N SER A 13 -17.14 -14.18 -10.71
CA SER A 13 -16.22 -13.05 -10.63
C SER A 13 -16.96 -11.93 -9.90
N ILE A 14 -16.71 -11.80 -8.59
CA ILE A 14 -17.23 -10.68 -7.82
C ILE A 14 -16.37 -9.46 -8.16
N CYS A 15 -16.65 -8.86 -9.32
CA CYS A 15 -16.34 -7.47 -9.57
C CYS A 15 -17.20 -6.64 -8.63
N PHE A 16 -16.62 -6.15 -7.54
CA PHE A 16 -17.23 -5.04 -6.80
C PHE A 16 -17.09 -3.78 -7.65
N LEU A 17 -18.04 -3.57 -8.55
CA LEU A 17 -18.33 -2.27 -9.14
C LEU A 17 -18.83 -1.35 -8.02
N PHE A 18 -17.91 -0.60 -7.40
CA PHE A 18 -18.31 0.63 -6.73
C PHE A 18 -18.43 1.70 -7.81
N GLN A 19 -19.67 2.03 -8.18
CA GLN A 19 -19.99 3.33 -8.76
C GLN A 19 -19.62 4.41 -7.74
N THR A 20 -18.37 4.86 -7.80
CA THR A 20 -18.01 6.14 -7.21
C THR A 20 -18.55 7.22 -8.15
N ARG A 21 -19.46 8.05 -7.63
CA ARG A 21 -19.83 9.32 -8.25
C ARG A 21 -18.54 10.07 -8.60
N PRO A 22 -18.50 10.83 -9.71
CA PRO A 22 -17.25 11.41 -10.21
C PRO A 22 -16.69 12.38 -9.17
N THR A 23 -15.69 11.95 -8.43
CA THR A 23 -14.88 12.84 -7.59
C THR A 23 -14.03 13.65 -8.52
N ARG A 24 -14.37 14.95 -8.58
CA ARG A 24 -13.60 16.00 -9.24
C ARG A 24 -12.11 15.75 -9.00
N HIS A 25 -11.34 15.66 -10.09
CA HIS A 25 -9.88 15.68 -10.04
C HIS A 25 -9.43 16.84 -9.15
N LEU A 26 -8.95 16.55 -7.94
CA LEU A 26 -8.27 17.56 -7.13
C LEU A 26 -6.84 17.69 -7.67
N CYS A 27 -6.68 18.59 -8.64
CA CYS A 27 -5.39 19.19 -8.95
C CYS A 27 -4.96 20.01 -7.72
N LEU A 28 -4.13 19.43 -6.85
CA LEU A 28 -3.48 20.17 -5.76
C LEU A 28 -2.45 21.13 -6.37
N LYS A 29 -2.88 22.35 -6.74
CA LYS A 29 -1.97 23.47 -6.98
C LYS A 29 -1.38 23.92 -5.64
N PHE A 30 -0.23 23.36 -5.27
CA PHE A 30 0.61 23.94 -4.21
C PHE A 30 1.19 25.27 -4.72
N ARG A 31 0.64 26.41 -4.27
CA ARG A 31 1.36 27.70 -4.30
C ARG A 31 2.28 27.75 -3.07
N LEU A 32 3.57 27.46 -3.25
CA LEU A 32 4.58 27.93 -2.31
C LEU A 32 4.65 29.47 -2.42
N LYS A 33 4.25 30.18 -1.37
CA LYS A 33 4.57 31.61 -1.24
C LYS A 33 5.99 31.72 -0.68
N HIS A 34 6.89 32.25 -1.51
CA HIS A 34 8.24 32.65 -1.11
C HIS A 34 8.14 33.87 -0.17
N SER A 35 8.78 33.77 0.98
CA SER A 35 8.90 34.85 1.98
C SER A 35 9.78 35.98 1.45
N LEU A 36 9.43 37.23 1.77
CA LEU A 36 10.38 38.33 2.01
C LEU A 36 9.73 39.55 2.67
N SER A 37 10.49 40.12 3.62
CA SER A 37 10.55 41.50 4.15
C SER A 37 9.74 41.90 5.40
N HIS A 38 10.49 42.57 6.30
CA HIS A 38 10.19 43.02 7.66
C HIS A 38 9.19 44.18 7.77
N SER A 39 8.43 44.23 8.87
CA SER A 39 8.23 45.45 9.68
C SER A 39 7.65 45.14 11.05
N ILE A 40 8.25 45.74 12.08
CA ILE A 40 7.82 45.68 13.48
C ILE A 40 6.66 46.66 13.68
N THR A 41 5.55 46.21 14.26
CA THR A 41 4.64 47.08 15.02
C THR A 41 4.02 46.26 16.14
N SER A 42 4.33 46.67 17.37
CA SER A 42 3.73 46.19 18.61
C SER A 42 2.28 46.65 18.69
N MET A 43 1.34 45.71 18.83
CA MET A 43 0.05 45.96 19.46
C MET A 43 -0.29 44.75 20.33
N ALA A 44 -0.23 44.96 21.64
CA ALA A 44 -0.79 44.03 22.61
C ALA A 44 -2.31 43.98 22.43
N LEU A 45 -2.81 42.81 22.05
CA LEU A 45 -4.21 42.43 22.16
C LEU A 45 -4.27 41.18 23.01
N THR A 46 -4.69 41.35 24.26
CA THR A 46 -5.10 40.27 25.15
C THR A 46 -6.34 39.60 24.56
N ASN A 47 -6.13 38.55 23.76
CA ASN A 47 -7.21 37.66 23.35
C ASN A 47 -6.99 36.32 24.04
N ASN A 48 -7.82 36.05 25.04
CA ASN A 48 -8.13 34.70 25.50
C ASN A 48 -8.83 33.95 24.36
N THR A 49 -8.07 33.54 23.36
CA THR A 49 -8.48 32.50 22.42
C THR A 49 -7.98 31.19 22.97
N THR A 50 -8.89 30.36 23.47
CA THR A 50 -8.71 28.91 23.44
C THR A 50 -8.48 28.53 21.98
N THR A 51 -7.22 28.54 21.57
CA THR A 51 -6.80 28.00 20.28
C THR A 51 -7.16 26.53 20.32
N ASN A 52 -8.29 26.18 19.74
CA ASN A 52 -8.54 24.82 19.26
C ASN A 52 -7.44 24.55 18.21
N GLU A 53 -6.26 24.15 18.66
CA GLU A 53 -5.20 23.69 17.79
C GLU A 53 -5.76 22.50 17.03
N ARG A 54 -6.17 22.74 15.78
CA ARG A 54 -6.64 21.67 14.91
C ARG A 54 -5.45 20.73 14.70
N LYS A 55 -5.48 19.59 15.38
CA LYS A 55 -4.50 18.52 15.21
C LYS A 55 -4.42 18.16 13.72
N LEU A 56 -3.20 18.05 13.19
CA LEU A 56 -2.95 17.62 11.83
C LEU A 56 -3.60 16.25 11.57
N PRO A 57 -4.11 16.00 10.35
CA PRO A 57 -4.63 14.69 10.02
C PRO A 57 -3.51 13.66 10.00
N ILE A 58 -3.83 12.43 10.39
CA ILE A 58 -2.94 11.28 10.21
C ILE A 58 -3.07 10.77 8.78
N LEU A 59 -1.93 10.50 8.14
CA LEU A 59 -1.88 9.99 6.78
C LEU A 59 -1.62 8.48 6.76
N LEU A 60 -2.40 7.76 5.97
CA LEU A 60 -2.24 6.33 5.74
C LEU A 60 -1.82 6.13 4.29
N PHE A 61 -0.65 5.55 4.09
CA PHE A 61 -0.11 5.27 2.76
C PHE A 61 -0.20 3.78 2.46
N ASP A 62 -0.76 3.45 1.30
CA ASP A 62 -0.38 2.20 0.65
C ASP A 62 1.09 2.27 0.23
N ILE A 63 1.71 1.11 0.01
CA ILE A 63 3.15 1.00 -0.24
C ILE A 63 3.42 0.76 -1.72
N MET A 64 2.92 -0.33 -2.27
CA MET A 64 3.18 -0.73 -3.66
C MET A 64 2.44 0.20 -4.63
N ASP A 65 3.14 0.66 -5.66
CA ASP A 65 2.70 1.62 -6.67
C ASP A 65 2.13 2.95 -6.11
N THR A 66 2.40 3.23 -4.82
CA THR A 66 2.06 4.50 -4.16
C THR A 66 3.31 5.18 -3.63
N LEU A 67 4.11 4.47 -2.83
CA LEU A 67 5.41 4.96 -2.36
C LEU A 67 6.57 4.29 -3.07
N VAL A 68 6.42 3.01 -3.40
CA VAL A 68 7.46 2.13 -3.92
C VAL A 68 6.96 1.47 -5.19
N ARG A 69 7.78 1.47 -6.25
CA ARG A 69 7.47 0.78 -7.51
C ARG A 69 7.32 -0.73 -7.28
N ASP A 70 6.29 -1.33 -7.87
CA ASP A 70 6.11 -2.78 -7.86
C ASP A 70 6.97 -3.50 -8.93
N PRO A 71 7.90 -4.39 -8.54
CA PRO A 71 8.67 -5.19 -9.48
C PRO A 71 7.84 -6.26 -10.23
N PHE A 72 6.63 -6.59 -9.76
CA PHE A 72 5.83 -7.69 -10.28
C PHE A 72 5.49 -7.57 -11.78
N TYR A 73 5.31 -6.36 -12.30
CA TYR A 73 4.87 -6.17 -13.69
C TYR A 73 5.98 -6.28 -14.73
N GLN A 74 7.24 -6.02 -14.34
CA GLN A 74 8.36 -5.90 -15.29
C GLN A 74 9.51 -6.83 -14.92
N ASP A 75 10.01 -6.74 -13.69
CA ASP A 75 11.21 -7.45 -13.26
C ASP A 75 10.93 -8.94 -13.04
N VAL A 76 9.79 -9.28 -12.43
CA VAL A 76 9.44 -10.68 -12.16
C VAL A 76 9.22 -11.49 -13.46
N PRO A 77 8.48 -11.01 -14.47
CA PRO A 77 8.40 -11.67 -15.77
C PRO A 77 9.77 -11.83 -16.43
N ALA A 78 10.60 -10.77 -16.40
CA ALA A 78 11.95 -10.82 -16.96
C ALA A 78 12.84 -11.85 -16.25
N PHE A 79 12.77 -11.95 -14.92
CA PHE A 79 13.47 -12.96 -14.13
C PHE A 79 13.12 -14.38 -14.56
N PHE A 80 11.84 -14.65 -14.84
CA PHE A 80 11.39 -15.95 -15.31
C PHE A 80 11.58 -16.17 -16.83
N GLY A 81 12.06 -15.17 -17.58
CA GLY A 81 12.16 -15.24 -19.03
C GLY A 81 10.80 -15.38 -19.73
N MET A 82 9.75 -14.80 -19.15
CA MET A 82 8.37 -14.91 -19.61
C MET A 82 7.76 -13.51 -19.81
N SER A 83 6.75 -13.42 -20.66
CA SER A 83 5.84 -12.27 -20.62
C SER A 83 5.00 -12.27 -19.33
N LEU A 84 4.50 -11.11 -18.93
CA LEU A 84 3.59 -11.01 -17.78
C LEU A 84 2.36 -11.91 -17.94
N LYS A 85 1.84 -12.03 -19.17
CA LYS A 85 0.70 -12.89 -19.49
C LYS A 85 1.03 -14.36 -19.23
N GLU A 86 2.16 -14.85 -19.75
CA GLU A 86 2.59 -16.24 -19.53
C GLU A 86 2.83 -16.52 -18.04
N LEU A 87 3.43 -15.57 -17.32
CA LEU A 87 3.64 -15.69 -15.88
C LEU A 87 2.31 -15.82 -15.14
N ILE A 88 1.32 -14.97 -15.41
CA ILE A 88 -0.02 -15.05 -14.81
C ILE A 88 -0.72 -16.38 -15.18
N ASP A 89 -0.57 -16.84 -16.42
CA ASP A 89 -1.18 -18.07 -16.91
C ASP A 89 -0.63 -19.32 -16.20
N CYS A 90 0.65 -19.34 -15.81
CA CYS A 90 1.26 -20.47 -15.09
C CYS A 90 1.35 -20.29 -13.57
N LYS A 91 1.22 -19.08 -13.03
CA LYS A 91 1.30 -18.78 -11.60
C LYS A 91 0.09 -19.33 -10.82
N HIS A 92 0.32 -19.96 -9.67
CA HIS A 92 -0.74 -20.48 -8.82
C HIS A 92 -1.71 -19.36 -8.38
N PRO A 93 -3.03 -19.55 -8.53
CA PRO A 93 -4.02 -18.48 -8.41
C PRO A 93 -4.12 -17.88 -7.00
N THR A 94 -3.78 -18.64 -5.96
CA THR A 94 -3.92 -18.20 -4.56
C THR A 94 -2.61 -18.06 -3.79
N ALA A 95 -1.48 -18.53 -4.31
CA ALA A 95 -0.25 -18.68 -3.51
C ALA A 95 0.26 -17.32 -3.00
N TRP A 96 0.20 -16.28 -3.84
CA TRP A 96 0.60 -14.93 -3.41
C TRP A 96 -0.36 -14.35 -2.37
N ILE A 97 -1.67 -14.52 -2.56
CA ILE A 97 -2.70 -14.03 -1.62
C ILE A 97 -2.58 -14.74 -0.26
N GLU A 98 -2.24 -16.03 -0.26
CA GLU A 98 -1.97 -16.80 0.96
C GLU A 98 -0.73 -16.26 1.68
N PHE A 99 0.32 -15.93 0.92
CA PHE A 99 1.57 -15.35 1.43
C PHE A 99 1.39 -13.94 1.99
N GLU A 100 0.67 -13.06 1.28
CA GLU A 100 0.26 -11.72 1.76
C GLU A 100 -0.48 -11.77 3.11
N LYS A 101 -1.22 -12.87 3.34
CA LYS A 101 -2.00 -13.08 4.56
C LYS A 101 -1.22 -13.80 5.66
N GLY A 102 0.04 -14.15 5.43
CA GLY A 102 0.85 -14.94 6.36
C GLY A 102 0.29 -16.35 6.59
N LEU A 103 -0.48 -16.91 5.63
CA LEU A 103 -1.02 -18.27 5.73
C LEU A 103 -0.01 -19.34 5.28
N ILE A 104 0.93 -18.94 4.43
CA ILE A 104 2.06 -19.75 3.97
C ILE A 104 3.34 -18.95 4.18
N ASP A 105 4.45 -19.63 4.39
CA ASP A 105 5.78 -19.04 4.49
C ASP A 105 6.49 -19.02 3.12
N GLU A 106 7.75 -18.60 3.11
CA GLU A 106 8.54 -18.53 1.87
C GLU A 106 8.77 -19.90 1.23
N MET A 107 8.93 -20.96 2.05
CA MET A 107 9.17 -22.31 1.57
C MET A 107 7.93 -22.89 0.89
N GLU A 108 6.76 -22.70 1.49
CA GLU A 108 5.50 -23.14 0.92
C GLU A 108 5.08 -22.27 -0.28
N LEU A 109 5.43 -20.97 -0.28
CA LEU A 109 5.32 -20.13 -1.47
C LEU A 109 6.17 -20.70 -2.61
N ALA A 110 7.44 -21.07 -2.36
CA ALA A 110 8.32 -21.63 -3.38
C ALA A 110 7.73 -22.90 -4.00
N ARG A 111 7.24 -23.81 -3.15
CA ARG A 111 6.64 -25.08 -3.58
C ARG A 111 5.35 -24.91 -4.39
N LYS A 112 4.57 -23.86 -4.11
CA LYS A 112 3.25 -23.62 -4.72
C LYS A 112 3.23 -22.46 -5.71
N PHE A 113 4.36 -21.84 -6.06
CA PHE A 113 4.33 -20.60 -6.83
C PHE A 113 3.71 -20.79 -8.22
N PHE A 114 4.03 -21.91 -8.89
CA PHE A 114 3.46 -22.29 -10.18
C PHE A 114 2.36 -23.35 -10.03
N LYS A 115 1.35 -23.31 -10.93
CA LYS A 115 0.22 -24.26 -10.97
C LYS A 115 0.67 -25.71 -11.22
N ASP A 116 1.78 -25.87 -11.95
CA ASP A 116 2.37 -27.17 -12.29
C ASP A 116 3.35 -27.70 -11.22
N GLY A 117 3.60 -26.91 -10.16
CA GLY A 117 4.47 -27.30 -9.06
C GLY A 117 5.96 -27.35 -9.40
N ARG A 118 6.40 -26.75 -10.51
CA ARG A 118 7.84 -26.67 -10.82
C ARG A 118 8.58 -25.78 -9.82
N ASP A 119 9.81 -26.17 -9.51
CA ASP A 119 10.70 -25.38 -8.67
C ASP A 119 11.21 -24.12 -9.40
N PHE A 120 11.68 -23.15 -8.63
CA PHE A 120 12.39 -21.98 -9.12
C PHE A 120 13.37 -21.46 -8.07
N ASP A 121 14.26 -20.56 -8.50
CA ASP A 121 15.21 -19.90 -7.62
C ASP A 121 14.52 -18.81 -6.77
N LEU A 122 14.09 -19.18 -5.55
CA LEU A 122 13.43 -18.27 -4.60
C LEU A 122 14.36 -17.13 -4.17
N GLU A 123 15.64 -17.40 -3.93
CA GLU A 123 16.60 -16.38 -3.50
C GLU A 123 16.98 -15.44 -4.65
N GLY A 124 17.06 -15.96 -5.87
CA GLY A 124 17.11 -15.18 -7.09
C GLY A 124 15.90 -14.26 -7.25
N LEU A 125 14.69 -14.77 -7.01
CA LEU A 125 13.47 -13.96 -7.03
C LEU A 125 13.51 -12.87 -5.95
N LYS A 126 13.92 -13.17 -4.71
CA LYS A 126 14.07 -12.15 -3.65
C LYS A 126 15.08 -11.08 -4.02
N THR A 127 16.18 -11.47 -4.66
CA THR A 127 17.18 -10.53 -5.19
C THR A 127 16.59 -9.66 -6.30
N CYS A 128 15.83 -10.24 -7.23
CA CYS A 128 15.09 -9.52 -8.26
C CYS A 128 14.12 -8.50 -7.66
N MET A 129 13.27 -8.91 -6.71
CA MET A 129 12.34 -8.03 -6.01
C MET A 129 13.06 -6.88 -5.30
N ARG A 130 14.09 -7.19 -4.50
CA ARG A 130 14.90 -6.18 -3.80
C ARG A 130 15.52 -5.20 -4.81
N SER A 131 16.04 -5.67 -5.92
CA SER A 131 16.66 -4.84 -6.95
C SER A 131 15.63 -3.92 -7.62
N GLY A 132 14.41 -4.43 -7.82
CA GLY A 132 13.32 -3.69 -8.44
C GLY A 132 12.72 -2.56 -7.58
N TYR A 133 12.73 -2.69 -6.24
CA TYR A 133 12.14 -1.65 -5.39
C TYR A 133 12.86 -0.30 -5.52
N SER A 134 12.10 0.74 -5.80
CA SER A 134 12.58 2.12 -5.81
C SER A 134 11.47 3.03 -5.34
N TYR A 135 11.81 4.19 -4.77
CA TYR A 135 10.82 5.25 -4.63
C TYR A 135 10.20 5.58 -5.99
N ILE A 136 8.91 5.83 -6.01
CA ILE A 136 8.29 6.51 -7.15
C ILE A 136 8.82 7.95 -7.20
N GLU A 137 8.97 8.50 -8.40
CA GLU A 137 9.55 9.82 -8.61
C GLU A 137 8.87 10.89 -7.73
N GLY A 138 9.67 11.66 -7.01
CA GLY A 138 9.21 12.75 -6.13
C GLY A 138 8.63 12.30 -4.78
N ILE A 139 8.38 11.01 -4.55
CA ILE A 139 7.78 10.52 -3.31
C ILE A 139 8.70 10.73 -2.11
N GLU A 140 10.00 10.46 -2.25
CA GLU A 140 10.91 10.57 -1.10
C GLU A 140 10.96 12.03 -0.58
N GLN A 141 11.01 13.00 -1.50
CA GLN A 141 10.97 14.42 -1.17
C GLN A 141 9.63 14.82 -0.52
N LEU A 142 8.52 14.25 -1.01
CA LEU A 142 7.20 14.45 -0.41
C LEU A 142 7.14 13.91 1.02
N LEU A 143 7.60 12.67 1.26
CA LEU A 143 7.64 12.06 2.58
C LEU A 143 8.50 12.86 3.56
N LEU A 144 9.65 13.35 3.10
CA LEU A 144 10.51 14.23 3.89
C LEU A 144 9.78 15.54 4.24
N SER A 145 9.12 16.17 3.27
CA SER A 145 8.37 17.41 3.51
C SER A 145 7.24 17.20 4.51
N LEU A 146 6.45 16.13 4.36
CA LEU A 146 5.37 15.79 5.30
C LEU A 146 5.90 15.54 6.71
N LYS A 147 7.03 14.84 6.83
CA LYS A 147 7.68 14.60 8.12
C LYS A 147 8.13 15.90 8.80
N LEU A 148 8.76 16.80 8.05
CA LEU A 148 9.20 18.12 8.53
C LEU A 148 8.03 19.04 8.90
N ASN A 149 6.85 18.80 8.33
CA ASN A 149 5.60 19.50 8.68
C ASN A 149 4.78 18.75 9.74
N ASN A 150 5.41 17.84 10.49
CA ASN A 150 4.84 17.12 11.64
C ASN A 150 3.60 16.27 11.33
N TYR A 151 3.45 15.78 10.10
CA TYR A 151 2.43 14.78 9.80
C TYR A 151 2.80 13.43 10.44
N GLU A 152 1.84 12.86 11.14
CA GLU A 152 1.86 11.47 11.57
C GLU A 152 1.48 10.59 10.37
N MET A 153 2.33 9.63 10.02
CA MET A 153 2.23 8.83 8.80
C MET A 153 2.40 7.34 9.12
N HIS A 154 1.55 6.51 8.53
CA HIS A 154 1.58 5.06 8.71
C HIS A 154 1.46 4.32 7.38
N ALA A 155 2.13 3.18 7.29
CA ALA A 155 1.91 2.20 6.24
C ALA A 155 0.60 1.45 6.49
N PHE A 156 -0.17 1.29 5.41
CA PHE A 156 -1.41 0.52 5.33
C PHE A 156 -1.35 -0.35 4.07
N THR A 157 -0.87 -1.60 4.20
CA THR A 157 -0.50 -2.42 3.04
C THR A 157 -0.85 -3.89 3.18
N ASN A 158 -1.16 -4.52 2.05
CA ASN A 158 -1.33 -5.97 1.90
C ASN A 158 -0.04 -6.71 1.54
N TYR A 159 1.08 -6.01 1.52
CA TYR A 159 2.35 -6.61 1.14
C TYR A 159 2.83 -7.67 2.17
N PRO A 160 3.42 -8.79 1.70
CA PRO A 160 3.82 -9.87 2.59
C PRO A 160 5.02 -9.48 3.47
N ILE A 161 5.55 -10.46 4.22
CA ILE A 161 6.76 -10.32 5.06
C ILE A 161 7.95 -9.70 4.30
N TRP A 162 7.97 -9.79 2.97
CA TRP A 162 8.94 -9.12 2.09
C TRP A 162 8.94 -7.59 2.16
N TYR A 163 8.03 -6.95 2.91
CA TYR A 163 8.18 -5.54 3.26
C TYR A 163 9.53 -5.24 3.96
N GLN A 164 10.12 -6.23 4.64
CA GLN A 164 11.45 -6.12 5.24
C GLN A 164 12.53 -5.82 4.18
N LEU A 165 12.41 -6.39 2.97
CA LEU A 165 13.32 -6.09 1.85
C LEU A 165 13.20 -4.65 1.39
N ILE A 166 11.98 -4.08 1.42
CA ILE A 166 11.72 -2.68 1.12
C ILE A 166 12.34 -1.80 2.22
N GLU A 167 12.11 -2.14 3.48
CA GLU A 167 12.66 -1.41 4.62
C GLU A 167 14.20 -1.42 4.61
N ASP A 168 14.82 -2.57 4.33
CA ASP A 168 16.28 -2.68 4.26
C ASP A 168 16.89 -1.80 3.17
N LYS A 169 16.21 -1.68 2.02
CA LYS A 169 16.71 -0.91 0.88
C LYS A 169 16.39 0.58 0.99
N LEU A 170 15.15 0.93 1.32
CA LEU A 170 14.61 2.29 1.20
C LEU A 170 14.48 3.00 2.54
N LYS A 171 14.50 2.27 3.67
CA LYS A 171 14.41 2.82 5.03
C LYS A 171 13.17 3.71 5.24
N LEU A 172 12.00 3.21 4.85
CA LEU A 172 10.72 3.92 4.97
C LEU A 172 10.39 4.30 6.42
N SER A 173 10.89 3.54 7.40
CA SER A 173 10.78 3.85 8.83
C SER A 173 11.33 5.23 9.22
N LYS A 174 12.20 5.83 8.40
CA LYS A 174 12.66 7.22 8.55
C LYS A 174 11.51 8.23 8.51
N TYR A 175 10.47 7.93 7.73
CA TYR A 175 9.36 8.84 7.47
C TYR A 175 8.08 8.40 8.20
N LEU A 176 7.67 7.14 8.04
CA LEU A 176 6.39 6.59 8.51
C LEU A 176 6.56 5.33 9.35
N SER A 177 5.50 4.92 10.06
CA SER A 177 5.50 3.68 10.86
C SER A 177 4.79 2.53 10.12
N TRP A 178 5.38 1.33 10.17
CA TRP A 178 4.77 0.09 9.67
C TRP A 178 3.69 -0.41 10.63
N THR A 179 2.47 0.12 10.51
CA THR A 179 1.43 -0.08 11.54
C THR A 179 0.32 -1.02 11.11
N PHE A 180 -0.12 -0.95 9.85
CA PHE A 180 -1.26 -1.73 9.37
C PHE A 180 -0.81 -2.64 8.21
N CYS A 181 -0.05 -3.67 8.54
CA CYS A 181 0.48 -4.65 7.59
C CYS A 181 -0.33 -5.95 7.66
N SER A 182 -0.65 -6.55 6.52
CA SER A 182 -1.51 -7.74 6.45
C SER A 182 -0.94 -9.02 7.00
N TRP A 183 0.36 -9.24 6.74
CA TRP A 183 1.05 -10.47 7.05
C TRP A 183 1.08 -10.72 8.57
N ALA A 184 1.07 -9.65 9.36
CA ALA A 184 1.17 -9.72 10.81
C ALA A 184 -0.10 -10.25 11.50
N PHE A 185 -1.24 -10.38 10.78
CA PHE A 185 -2.54 -10.54 11.46
C PHE A 185 -3.55 -11.53 10.85
N GLY A 186 -3.24 -12.19 9.73
CA GLY A 186 -4.11 -13.21 9.14
C GLY A 186 -5.51 -12.72 8.68
N LYS A 187 -6.30 -13.64 8.09
CA LYS A 187 -7.60 -13.35 7.41
C LYS A 187 -8.63 -12.53 8.22
N LYS A 188 -8.63 -12.62 9.55
CA LYS A 188 -9.69 -12.03 10.41
C LYS A 188 -9.59 -10.52 10.55
N MET A 189 -8.44 -9.92 10.23
CA MET A 189 -8.15 -8.58 10.73
C MET A 189 -8.23 -7.46 9.70
N TRP A 190 -8.38 -7.71 8.40
CA TRP A 190 -8.47 -6.65 7.39
C TRP A 190 -9.66 -5.70 7.59
N ARG A 191 -10.84 -6.26 7.86
CA ARG A 191 -12.04 -5.48 8.22
C ARG A 191 -11.90 -4.85 9.61
N GLN A 192 -11.22 -5.53 10.52
CA GLN A 192 -10.97 -5.05 11.88
C GLN A 192 -9.92 -3.91 11.90
N GLN A 193 -8.97 -3.87 10.96
CA GLN A 193 -7.94 -2.83 10.81
C GLN A 193 -8.56 -1.54 10.33
N LEU A 194 -9.43 -1.63 9.31
CA LEU A 194 -10.32 -0.53 8.94
C LEU A 194 -11.20 -0.13 10.12
N LYS A 195 -11.79 -1.10 10.85
CA LYS A 195 -12.63 -0.84 12.02
C LYS A 195 -11.87 -0.18 13.18
N LEU A 196 -10.62 -0.57 13.46
CA LEU A 196 -9.79 -0.02 14.54
C LEU A 196 -9.19 1.34 14.16
N ALA A 197 -8.77 1.51 12.90
CA ALA A 197 -8.51 2.82 12.31
C ALA A 197 -9.78 3.67 12.23
N SER A 198 -10.97 3.05 12.26
CA SER A 198 -12.27 3.72 12.21
C SER A 198 -13.01 3.82 13.55
N GLU A 199 -12.47 3.31 14.66
CA GLU A 199 -13.17 3.30 15.97
C GLU A 199 -12.27 3.79 17.09
N GLY A 200 -10.95 3.53 17.02
CA GLY A 200 -9.97 4.18 17.91
C GLY A 200 -9.54 5.57 17.43
N TYR A 201 -9.57 5.81 16.12
CA TYR A 201 -9.01 7.01 15.48
C TYR A 201 -10.05 7.96 14.84
N ILE A 202 -11.30 7.52 14.68
CA ILE A 202 -12.34 8.27 13.94
C ILE A 202 -13.02 9.39 14.71
N SER A 203 -12.77 9.54 16.01
CA SER A 203 -13.19 10.79 16.65
C SER A 203 -12.48 12.03 16.06
N ARG A 204 -11.40 11.89 15.26
CA ARG A 204 -10.51 13.02 14.92
C ARG A 204 -9.91 13.09 13.50
N MET A 205 -10.30 12.27 12.52
CA MET A 205 -9.49 12.11 11.29
C MET A 205 -10.21 12.34 9.97
N SER A 206 -9.68 13.26 9.15
CA SER A 206 -9.93 13.31 7.70
C SER A 206 -8.97 12.35 7.00
N ILE A 207 -9.30 11.05 6.95
CA ILE A 207 -8.49 10.02 6.32
C ILE A 207 -8.50 10.23 4.80
N HIS A 208 -7.34 10.50 4.20
CA HIS A 208 -7.16 10.45 2.75
C HIS A 208 -6.32 9.21 2.43
N CYS A 209 -6.99 8.19 1.90
CA CYS A 209 -6.35 6.99 1.41
C CYS A 209 -5.88 7.25 -0.02
N VAL A 210 -4.56 7.32 -0.24
CA VAL A 210 -3.98 7.36 -1.58
C VAL A 210 -3.84 5.92 -2.05
N LYS A 211 -4.74 5.50 -2.93
CA LYS A 211 -4.66 4.20 -3.63
C LYS A 211 -4.57 4.47 -5.11
N ASN A 212 -3.51 3.97 -5.74
CA ASN A 212 -3.54 3.72 -7.18
C ASN A 212 -4.17 2.33 -7.36
N CYS A 213 -5.46 2.28 -7.71
CA CYS A 213 -6.06 1.04 -8.18
C CYS A 213 -5.63 0.82 -9.64
N HIS A 214 -4.95 -0.29 -9.92
CA HIS A 214 -4.83 -0.85 -11.26
C HIS A 214 -5.85 -1.97 -11.45
#